data_AF-A0AA35LAZ5-F1
#
_entry.id   AF-A0AA35LAZ5-F1
#
_cell.length_a   1.000
_cell.length_b   1.000
_cell.length_c   1.000
_cell.angle_alpha   90.00
_cell.angle_beta   90.00
_cell.angle_gamma   90.00
#
_symmetry.space_group_name_H-M   'P 1'
#
loop_
_entity.id
_entity.type
_entity.pdbx_description
1 polymer ?
#
loop_
_entity_poly.entity_id
_entity_poly.type
_entity_poly.pdbx_seq_one_letter_code
_entity_poly.pdbx_strand_id
1 'polypeptide(L)'
;MDTLFWKLKDENLLPIKYFEVDFPSIVTRKIHNIKSKPPLSKPIMESHSGESLLMDAHSLDSSRYAIVGADLRELPKLEEKLKKCNMDPHLPTLLLAECVLIYMTQDHSANLLKWVAGLFQTAMFINYEQVSPSSGSLPMLLTMARASSTNPVFETRKVGMVGERERERERERERERMLCAFGHGWYPMLVTLKVKTMNLKGRLSPCLHNGSLHSAHAILPGGVH
;
A
#
# COMPACT_ATOMS: atom_id res chain seq x y z
N MET A 1 -13.87 -0.01 -5.09
CA MET A 1 -13.07 1.19 -4.82
C MET A 1 -12.65 1.10 -3.37
N ASP A 2 -11.39 1.36 -3.04
CA ASP A 2 -11.03 1.53 -1.63
C ASP A 2 -11.72 2.79 -1.09
N THR A 3 -12.10 2.78 0.18
CA THR A 3 -12.73 3.92 0.86
C THR A 3 -11.99 4.35 2.12
N LEU A 4 -10.76 3.87 2.35
CA LEU A 4 -9.98 4.18 3.55
C LEU A 4 -9.78 5.68 3.77
N PHE A 5 -9.46 6.45 2.72
CA PHE A 5 -9.35 7.92 2.82
C PHE A 5 -10.60 8.56 3.45
N TRP A 6 -11.79 8.21 2.95
CA TRP A 6 -13.06 8.76 3.43
C TRP A 6 -13.34 8.36 4.88
N LYS A 7 -13.06 7.10 5.24
CA LYS A 7 -13.20 6.63 6.63
C LYS A 7 -12.27 7.40 7.58
N LEU A 8 -11.00 7.58 7.19
CA LEU A 8 -10.04 8.36 7.99
C LEU A 8 -10.47 9.82 8.11
N LYS A 9 -11.09 10.41 7.09
CA LYS A 9 -11.67 11.75 7.17
C LYS A 9 -12.83 11.82 8.14
N ASP A 10 -13.77 10.87 8.06
CA ASP A 10 -14.94 10.83 8.94
C ASP A 10 -14.54 10.66 10.42
N GLU A 11 -13.43 9.97 10.68
CA GLU A 11 -12.84 9.81 12.01
C GLU A 11 -11.87 10.93 12.42
N ASN A 12 -11.65 11.94 11.56
CA ASN A 12 -10.69 13.03 11.76
C ASN A 12 -9.23 12.57 12.00
N LEU A 13 -8.84 11.49 11.33
CA LEU A 13 -7.53 10.84 11.42
C LEU A 13 -6.76 10.89 10.09
N LEU A 14 -7.05 11.88 9.23
CA LEU A 14 -6.33 12.02 7.98
C LEU A 14 -4.85 12.33 8.21
N PRO A 15 -3.93 11.61 7.53
CA PRO A 15 -2.51 11.99 7.48
C PRO A 15 -2.35 13.35 6.77
N ILE A 16 -1.19 13.99 6.90
CA ILE A 16 -0.85 15.21 6.13
C ILE A 16 -1.13 14.97 4.64
N LYS A 17 -0.70 13.83 4.09
CA LYS A 17 -1.09 13.44 2.73
C LYS A 17 -1.32 11.94 2.61
N TYR A 18 -2.40 11.58 1.93
CA TYR A 18 -2.78 10.21 1.59
C TYR A 18 -2.50 9.97 0.11
N PHE A 19 -1.80 8.88 -0.20
CA PHE A 19 -1.52 8.44 -1.57
C PHE A 19 -2.18 7.08 -1.84
N GLU A 20 -2.85 6.95 -2.98
CA GLU A 20 -3.34 5.69 -3.51
C GLU A 20 -2.60 5.36 -4.82
N VAL A 21 -1.98 4.19 -4.88
CA VAL A 21 -1.27 3.71 -6.07
C VAL A 21 -1.94 2.44 -6.58
N ASP A 22 -2.29 2.44 -7.86
CA ASP A 22 -2.86 1.27 -8.55
C ASP A 22 -2.47 1.34 -10.03
N PHE A 23 -2.79 0.30 -10.81
CA PHE A 23 -2.52 0.31 -12.25
C PHE A 23 -3.26 1.47 -12.95
N PRO A 24 -2.67 2.09 -13.99
CA PRO A 24 -3.26 3.25 -14.66
C PRO A 24 -4.71 3.04 -15.13
N SER A 25 -5.04 1.85 -15.64
CA SER A 25 -6.40 1.51 -16.09
C SER A 25 -7.42 1.49 -14.94
N ILE A 26 -6.99 1.08 -13.75
CA ILE A 26 -7.82 1.06 -12.54
C ILE A 26 -7.99 2.48 -12.00
N VAL A 27 -6.90 3.25 -11.96
CA VAL A 27 -6.92 4.64 -11.51
C VAL A 27 -7.83 5.50 -12.36
N THR A 28 -7.78 5.39 -13.69
CA THR A 28 -8.70 6.12 -14.58
C THR A 28 -10.17 5.86 -14.23
N ARG A 29 -10.53 4.61 -13.94
CA ARG A 29 -11.89 4.24 -13.52
C ARG A 29 -12.24 4.79 -12.14
N LYS A 30 -11.31 4.75 -11.19
CA LYS A 30 -11.48 5.33 -9.84
C LYS A 30 -11.68 6.84 -9.92
N ILE A 31 -10.87 7.55 -10.69
CA ILE A 31 -11.00 8.99 -10.91
C ILE A 31 -12.37 9.32 -11.51
N HIS A 32 -12.82 8.58 -12.53
CA HIS A 32 -14.15 8.77 -13.10
C HIS A 32 -15.27 8.58 -12.05
N ASN A 33 -15.16 7.56 -11.21
CA ASN A 33 -16.12 7.33 -10.12
C ASN A 33 -16.10 8.44 -9.07
N ILE A 34 -14.91 8.95 -8.71
CA ILE A 34 -14.77 10.06 -7.75
C ILE A 34 -15.44 11.32 -8.33
N LYS A 35 -15.18 11.63 -9.61
CA LYS A 35 -15.76 12.80 -10.30
C LYS A 35 -17.28 12.74 -10.39
N SER A 36 -17.82 11.57 -10.74
CA SER A 36 -19.26 11.40 -11.00
C SER A 36 -20.11 11.35 -9.73
N LYS A 37 -19.51 11.16 -8.55
CA LYS A 37 -20.24 10.94 -7.30
C LYS A 37 -19.88 12.01 -6.27
N PRO A 38 -20.79 12.96 -5.98
CA PRO A 38 -20.57 14.00 -4.98
C PRO A 38 -20.14 13.49 -3.59
N PRO A 39 -20.64 12.35 -3.07
CA PRO A 39 -20.15 11.82 -1.79
C PRO A 39 -18.65 11.45 -1.79
N LEU A 40 -18.05 11.27 -2.97
CA LEU A 40 -16.63 10.94 -3.09
C LEU A 40 -15.78 12.19 -3.37
N SER A 41 -16.24 13.08 -4.25
CA SER A 41 -15.50 14.29 -4.61
C SER A 41 -15.55 15.38 -3.55
N LYS A 42 -16.69 15.61 -2.88
CA LYS A 42 -16.83 16.68 -1.87
C LYS A 42 -15.82 16.54 -0.73
N PRO A 43 -15.65 15.36 -0.09
CA PRO A 43 -14.65 15.16 0.95
C PRO A 43 -13.21 15.52 0.54
N ILE A 44 -12.84 15.25 -0.71
CA ILE A 44 -11.52 15.57 -1.25
C ILE A 44 -11.38 17.08 -1.44
N MET A 45 -12.41 17.74 -1.98
CA MET A 45 -12.43 19.19 -2.18
C MET A 45 -12.43 19.97 -0.85
N GLU A 46 -13.21 19.54 0.13
CA GLU A 46 -13.24 20.15 1.48
C GLU A 46 -11.89 20.06 2.20
N SER A 47 -11.14 18.99 1.92
CA SER A 47 -9.80 18.80 2.47
C SER A 47 -8.74 19.54 1.65
N HIS A 48 -9.11 20.14 0.52
CA HIS A 48 -8.21 20.84 -0.38
C HIS A 48 -8.03 22.30 0.04
N SER A 49 -6.78 22.72 0.23
CA SER A 49 -6.43 24.11 0.59
C SER A 49 -6.01 24.96 -0.62
N GLY A 50 -5.97 24.39 -1.83
CA GLY A 50 -5.57 25.07 -3.05
C GLY A 50 -6.77 25.47 -3.93
N GLU A 51 -6.51 26.32 -4.92
CA GLU A 51 -7.55 26.85 -5.80
C GLU A 51 -8.02 25.85 -6.87
N SER A 52 -7.20 24.86 -7.24
CA SER A 52 -7.53 23.89 -8.29
C SER A 52 -6.87 22.52 -8.05
N LEU A 53 -7.64 21.46 -8.28
CA LEU A 53 -7.14 20.08 -8.29
C LEU A 53 -6.31 19.85 -9.54
N LEU A 54 -5.06 19.39 -9.38
CA LEU A 54 -4.27 18.93 -10.52
C LEU A 54 -4.82 17.57 -10.93
N MET A 55 -5.35 17.50 -12.15
CA MET A 55 -5.99 16.29 -12.66
C MET A 55 -5.49 15.95 -14.05
N ASP A 56 -5.05 14.71 -14.22
CA ASP A 56 -4.81 14.09 -15.52
C ASP A 56 -5.64 12.80 -15.67
N ALA A 57 -5.50 12.09 -16.79
CA ALA A 57 -6.27 10.86 -17.06
C ALA A 57 -5.93 9.69 -16.11
N HIS A 58 -4.75 9.73 -15.50
CA HIS A 58 -4.14 8.68 -14.68
C HIS A 58 -3.70 9.17 -13.29
N SER A 59 -4.00 10.41 -12.93
CA SER A 59 -3.71 10.96 -11.61
C SER A 59 -4.74 12.03 -11.20
N LEU A 60 -4.97 12.11 -9.90
CA LEU A 60 -5.71 13.19 -9.26
C LEU A 60 -4.91 13.57 -8.04
N ASP A 61 -4.56 14.85 -7.93
CA ASP A 61 -3.80 15.38 -6.81
C ASP A 61 -4.54 16.55 -6.14
N SER A 62 -4.62 16.46 -4.82
CA SER A 62 -5.14 17.48 -3.91
C SER A 62 -4.14 17.64 -2.76
N SER A 63 -4.39 18.59 -1.85
CA SER A 63 -3.46 18.83 -0.74
C SER A 63 -3.38 17.65 0.24
N ARG A 64 -4.48 16.90 0.42
CA ARG A 64 -4.57 15.81 1.41
C ARG A 64 -4.72 14.41 0.79
N TYR A 65 -5.02 14.33 -0.49
CA TYR A 65 -5.27 13.08 -1.22
C TYR A 65 -4.68 13.12 -2.62
N ALA A 66 -3.94 12.08 -2.98
CA ALA A 66 -3.47 11.83 -4.33
C ALA A 66 -3.78 10.39 -4.73
N ILE A 67 -4.22 10.18 -5.96
CA ILE A 67 -4.28 8.85 -6.58
C ILE A 67 -3.44 8.86 -7.84
N VAL A 68 -2.55 7.87 -7.99
CA VAL A 68 -1.52 7.80 -9.02
C VAL A 68 -1.56 6.46 -9.73
N GLY A 69 -1.74 6.50 -11.04
CA GLY A 69 -1.65 5.34 -11.92
C GLY A 69 -0.19 4.98 -12.18
N ALA A 70 0.30 3.87 -11.63
CA ALA A 70 1.67 3.42 -11.79
C ALA A 70 1.79 1.89 -11.75
N ASP A 71 2.83 1.37 -12.39
CA ASP A 71 3.24 -0.02 -12.27
C ASP A 71 4.30 -0.12 -11.17
N LEU A 72 4.03 -0.92 -10.12
CA LEU A 72 4.95 -1.10 -8.99
C LEU A 72 6.25 -1.81 -9.37
N ARG A 73 6.35 -2.37 -10.59
CA ARG A 73 7.58 -2.94 -11.14
C ARG A 73 8.49 -1.88 -11.75
N GLU A 74 7.97 -0.69 -12.05
CA GLU A 74 8.70 0.44 -12.65
C GLU A 74 8.98 1.54 -11.60
N LEU A 75 9.73 1.19 -10.55
CA LEU A 75 9.95 2.02 -9.35
C LEU A 75 10.45 3.45 -9.64
N PRO A 76 11.39 3.70 -10.57
CA PRO A 76 11.81 5.07 -10.88
C PRO A 76 10.66 5.96 -11.38
N LYS A 77 9.76 5.41 -12.21
CA LYS A 77 8.58 6.14 -12.71
C LYS A 77 7.53 6.35 -11.62
N LEU A 78 7.37 5.38 -10.73
CA LEU A 78 6.51 5.50 -9.55
C LEU A 78 6.98 6.66 -8.67
N GLU A 79 8.27 6.70 -8.34
CA GLU A 79 8.86 7.74 -7.51
C GLU A 79 8.70 9.13 -8.14
N GLU A 80 8.97 9.26 -9.44
CA GLU A 80 8.78 10.52 -10.17
C GLU A 80 7.33 11.04 -10.03
N LYS A 81 6.34 10.16 -10.20
CA LYS A 81 4.92 10.51 -10.09
C LYS A 81 4.54 10.89 -8.65
N LEU A 82 5.01 10.15 -7.66
CA LEU A 82 4.74 10.46 -6.25
C LEU A 82 5.36 11.81 -5.84
N LYS A 83 6.59 12.11 -6.29
CA LYS A 83 7.23 13.42 -6.06
C LYS A 83 6.47 14.56 -6.74
N LYS A 84 5.94 14.36 -7.95
CA LYS A 84 5.07 15.34 -8.63
C LYS A 84 3.81 15.65 -7.82
N CYS A 85 3.30 14.67 -7.08
CA CYS A 85 2.22 14.83 -6.11
C CYS A 85 2.71 15.21 -4.71
N ASN A 86 3.87 15.88 -4.58
CA ASN A 86 4.43 16.38 -3.32
C ASN A 86 4.63 15.32 -2.22
N MET A 87 4.99 14.08 -2.58
CA MET A 87 5.51 13.12 -1.60
C MET A 87 6.86 13.61 -1.04
N ASP A 88 6.99 13.67 0.29
CA ASP A 88 8.23 14.08 0.97
C ASP A 88 8.89 12.89 1.71
N PRO A 89 10.00 12.33 1.19
CA PRO A 89 10.66 11.18 1.80
C PRO A 89 11.25 11.42 3.22
N HIS A 90 11.35 12.67 3.67
CA HIS A 90 11.83 12.99 5.02
C HIS A 90 10.75 12.81 6.10
N LEU A 91 9.48 12.79 5.69
CA LEU A 91 8.37 12.57 6.60
C LEU A 91 8.21 11.08 6.92
N PRO A 92 7.95 10.70 8.19
CA PRO A 92 7.65 9.33 8.51
C PRO A 92 6.44 8.83 7.71
N THR A 93 6.64 7.73 6.98
CA THR A 93 5.67 7.25 6.01
C THR A 93 5.17 5.85 6.36
N LEU A 94 3.86 5.67 6.40
CA LEU A 94 3.25 4.35 6.46
C LEU A 94 2.92 3.89 5.05
N LEU A 95 3.42 2.71 4.66
CA LEU A 95 3.11 2.05 3.41
C LEU A 95 2.26 0.81 3.68
N LEU A 96 1.08 0.75 3.08
CA LEU A 96 0.17 -0.38 3.20
C LEU A 96 0.05 -1.09 1.85
N ALA A 97 0.60 -2.29 1.73
CA ALA A 97 0.43 -3.17 0.59
C ALA A 97 -0.74 -4.12 0.88
N GLU A 98 -1.88 -3.95 0.20
CA GLU A 98 -3.04 -4.83 0.34
C GLU A 98 -3.19 -5.68 -0.92
N CYS A 99 -2.96 -6.98 -0.78
CA CYS A 99 -3.00 -7.96 -1.88
C CYS A 99 -2.12 -7.53 -3.07
N VAL A 100 -0.83 -7.27 -2.84
CA VAL A 100 0.10 -6.75 -3.84
C VAL A 100 1.24 -7.72 -4.12
N LEU A 101 2.00 -8.08 -3.08
CA LEU A 101 3.25 -8.82 -3.23
C LEU A 101 3.02 -10.22 -3.80
N ILE A 102 1.85 -10.83 -3.55
CA ILE A 102 1.48 -12.14 -4.12
C ILE A 102 1.35 -12.14 -5.64
N TYR A 103 1.18 -10.97 -6.27
CA TYR A 103 1.05 -10.84 -7.72
C TYR A 103 2.37 -10.46 -8.40
N MET A 104 3.46 -10.34 -7.64
CA MET A 104 4.78 -9.94 -8.12
C MET A 104 5.75 -11.13 -8.03
N THR A 105 6.78 -11.12 -8.88
CA THR A 105 7.91 -12.06 -8.72
C THR A 105 8.68 -11.73 -7.44
N GLN A 106 9.48 -12.69 -6.96
CA GLN A 106 10.36 -12.48 -5.81
C GLN A 106 11.31 -11.28 -6.02
N ASP A 107 11.87 -11.15 -7.22
CA ASP A 107 12.77 -10.03 -7.54
C ASP A 107 12.05 -8.69 -7.50
N HIS A 108 10.85 -8.60 -8.08
CA HIS A 108 10.08 -7.35 -8.08
C HIS A 108 9.62 -6.95 -6.68
N SER A 109 9.15 -7.90 -5.87
CA SER A 109 8.75 -7.63 -4.49
C SER A 109 9.94 -7.24 -3.60
N ALA A 110 11.09 -7.92 -3.75
CA ALA A 110 12.31 -7.57 -3.05
C ALA A 110 12.82 -6.17 -3.44
N ASN A 111 12.75 -5.83 -4.73
CA ASN A 111 13.15 -4.50 -5.21
C ASN A 111 12.22 -3.40 -4.69
N LEU A 112 10.91 -3.65 -4.61
CA LEU A 112 9.96 -2.72 -4.00
C LEU A 112 10.31 -2.46 -2.53
N LEU A 113 10.58 -3.51 -1.75
CA LEU A 113 10.98 -3.36 -0.34
C LEU A 113 12.31 -2.59 -0.22
N LYS A 114 13.32 -2.93 -1.02
CA LYS A 114 14.60 -2.18 -1.04
C LYS A 114 14.39 -0.71 -1.38
N TRP A 115 13.52 -0.41 -2.35
CA TRP A 115 13.18 0.96 -2.71
C TRP A 115 12.52 1.71 -1.56
N VAL A 116 11.56 1.10 -0.85
CA VAL A 116 10.94 1.71 0.34
C VAL A 116 11.99 2.02 1.41
N ALA A 117 12.88 1.07 1.70
CA ALA A 117 13.91 1.26 2.72
C ALA A 117 14.97 2.30 2.33
N GLY A 118 15.26 2.45 1.03
CA GLY A 118 16.23 3.42 0.53
C GLY A 118 15.65 4.82 0.33
N LEU A 119 14.36 4.94 0.02
CA LEU A 119 13.73 6.23 -0.29
C LEU A 119 13.38 7.01 0.98
N PHE A 120 12.72 6.37 1.95
CA PHE A 120 12.16 7.06 3.12
C PHE A 120 13.13 7.05 4.31
N GLN A 121 13.29 8.20 4.97
CA GLN A 121 14.13 8.29 6.18
C GLN A 121 13.58 7.44 7.32
N THR A 122 12.25 7.43 7.46
CA THR A 122 11.51 6.56 8.39
C THR A 122 10.29 6.02 7.67
N ALA A 123 10.20 4.70 7.54
CA ALA A 123 9.03 4.03 6.98
C ALA A 123 8.56 2.88 7.86
N MET A 124 7.24 2.68 7.88
CA MET A 124 6.62 1.44 8.30
C MET A 124 5.97 0.82 7.07
N PHE A 125 6.26 -0.44 6.79
CA PHE A 125 5.66 -1.21 5.70
C PHE A 125 4.76 -2.27 6.31
N ILE A 126 3.48 -2.26 5.94
CA ILE A 126 2.48 -3.24 6.33
C ILE A 126 2.07 -3.99 5.07
N ASN A 127 2.39 -5.27 5.03
CA ASN A 127 1.95 -6.19 3.99
C ASN A 127 0.74 -6.97 4.48
N TYR A 128 -0.38 -6.87 3.77
CA TYR A 128 -1.62 -7.58 4.06
C TYR A 128 -1.98 -8.47 2.87
N GLU A 129 -1.80 -9.78 3.01
CA GLU A 129 -1.95 -10.74 1.92
C GLU A 129 -2.89 -11.89 2.26
N GLN A 130 -3.65 -12.36 1.27
CA GLN A 130 -4.38 -13.63 1.35
C GLN A 130 -3.44 -14.77 0.93
N VAL A 131 -3.38 -15.85 1.71
CA VAL A 131 -2.59 -17.04 1.40
C VAL A 131 -3.52 -18.12 0.81
N SER A 132 -3.05 -18.87 -0.20
CA SER A 132 -3.87 -19.90 -0.85
C SER A 132 -4.03 -21.14 0.05
N PRO A 133 -5.19 -21.84 0.01
CA PRO A 133 -5.49 -22.94 0.91
C PRO A 133 -5.09 -24.27 0.27
N SER A 134 -3.81 -24.65 0.31
CA SER A 134 -3.45 -26.08 0.15
C SER A 134 -3.68 -26.87 1.45
N SER A 135 -4.09 -26.20 2.53
CA SER A 135 -4.46 -26.77 3.83
C SER A 135 -5.72 -26.10 4.41
N GLY A 136 -6.87 -26.29 3.75
CA GLY A 136 -8.21 -26.23 4.36
C GLY A 136 -8.72 -24.92 5.00
N SER A 137 -7.94 -23.83 5.01
CA SER A 137 -8.35 -22.51 5.49
C SER A 137 -7.60 -21.43 4.72
N LEU A 138 -8.24 -20.32 4.36
CA LEU A 138 -7.59 -19.16 3.73
C LEU A 138 -6.84 -18.36 4.81
N PRO A 139 -5.52 -18.55 4.96
CA PRO A 139 -4.74 -17.83 5.95
C PRO A 139 -4.47 -16.40 5.46
N MET A 140 -4.19 -15.51 6.39
CA MET A 140 -3.73 -14.16 6.11
C MET A 140 -2.26 -14.07 6.50
N LEU A 141 -1.46 -13.34 5.73
CA LEU A 141 -0.12 -12.97 6.13
C LEU A 141 -0.08 -11.47 6.34
N LEU A 142 0.06 -11.07 7.60
CA LEU A 142 0.45 -9.73 7.98
C LEU A 142 1.95 -9.71 8.27
N THR A 143 2.67 -8.87 7.54
CA THR A 143 4.07 -8.57 7.84
C THR A 143 4.21 -7.08 8.08
N MET A 144 4.61 -6.70 9.28
CA MET A 144 5.01 -5.33 9.60
C MET A 144 6.53 -5.25 9.57
N ALA A 145 7.07 -4.20 8.98
CA ALA A 145 8.49 -3.95 9.04
C ALA A 145 8.81 -2.46 9.08
N ARG A 146 9.77 -2.09 9.93
CA ARG A 146 10.29 -0.71 10.01
C ARG A 146 11.55 -0.61 9.15
N ALA A 147 11.66 0.45 8.37
CA ALA A 147 12.88 0.78 7.65
C ALA A 147 13.32 2.20 8.03
N SER A 148 14.63 2.38 8.15
CA SER A 148 15.25 3.70 8.23
C SER A 148 16.44 3.76 7.28
N SER A 149 16.67 4.93 6.68
CA SER A 149 17.80 5.13 5.76
C SER A 149 19.17 4.85 6.42
N THR A 150 19.26 4.90 7.75
CA THR A 150 20.46 4.60 8.53
C THR A 150 20.59 3.13 8.93
N ASN A 151 19.48 2.37 8.92
CA ASN A 151 19.46 0.94 9.22
C ASN A 151 18.31 0.26 8.46
N PRO A 152 18.54 -0.23 7.23
CA PRO A 152 17.50 -0.76 6.35
C PRO A 152 17.04 -2.18 6.73
N VAL A 153 17.24 -2.61 7.99
CA VAL A 153 16.79 -3.91 8.46
C VAL A 153 15.28 -3.84 8.69
N PHE A 154 14.53 -4.51 7.82
CA PHE A 154 13.12 -4.78 8.03
C PHE A 154 12.96 -5.72 9.23
N GLU A 155 12.64 -5.15 10.39
CA GLU A 155 12.23 -5.96 11.55
C GLU A 155 10.84 -6.54 11.27
N THR A 156 10.80 -7.75 10.74
CA THR A 156 9.55 -8.40 10.34
C THR A 156 8.85 -9.03 11.54
N ARG A 157 7.69 -8.50 11.92
CA ARG A 157 6.76 -9.24 12.77
C ARG A 157 5.77 -9.97 11.87
N LYS A 158 5.89 -11.30 11.81
CA LYS A 158 4.90 -12.17 11.19
C LYS A 158 3.79 -12.42 12.18
N VAL A 159 2.57 -12.00 11.85
CA VAL A 159 1.39 -12.45 12.62
C VAL A 159 0.84 -13.71 11.94
N GLY A 160 0.54 -14.73 12.77
CA GLY A 160 0.27 -16.11 12.34
C GLY A 160 -1.00 -16.28 11.52
N MET A 161 -1.32 -17.53 11.15
CA MET A 161 -2.54 -17.85 10.40
C MET A 161 -3.78 -17.56 11.25
N VAL A 162 -4.64 -16.65 10.78
CA VAL A 162 -5.81 -16.19 11.51
C VAL A 162 -7.10 -16.70 10.83
N GLY A 163 -7.97 -17.37 11.60
CA GLY A 163 -9.21 -17.97 11.10
C GLY A 163 -10.26 -16.94 10.68
N GLU A 164 -11.34 -17.34 9.99
CA GLU A 164 -12.26 -16.40 9.31
C GLU A 164 -12.83 -15.27 10.17
N ARG A 165 -13.25 -15.59 11.41
CA ARG A 165 -13.78 -14.64 12.40
C ARG A 165 -12.73 -13.74 13.02
N GLU A 166 -11.49 -14.18 12.95
CA GLU A 166 -10.35 -13.53 13.57
C GLU A 166 -9.68 -12.59 12.56
N ARG A 167 -9.90 -12.79 11.24
CA ARG A 167 -9.50 -11.89 10.15
C ARG A 167 -10.10 -10.49 10.26
N GLU A 168 -11.37 -10.39 10.64
CA GLU A 168 -12.03 -9.10 10.82
C GLU A 168 -11.52 -8.40 12.08
N ARG A 169 -11.34 -9.15 13.17
CA ARG A 169 -10.76 -8.64 14.43
C ARG A 169 -9.31 -8.21 14.26
N GLU A 170 -8.53 -8.91 13.46
CA GLU A 170 -7.14 -8.56 13.21
C GLU A 170 -7.04 -7.39 12.23
N ARG A 171 -7.88 -7.33 11.20
CA ARG A 171 -8.03 -6.12 10.38
C ARG A 171 -8.44 -4.93 11.23
N GLU A 172 -9.31 -5.12 12.21
CA GLU A 172 -9.75 -4.08 13.13
C GLU A 172 -8.67 -3.70 14.15
N ARG A 173 -7.89 -4.65 14.68
CA ARG A 173 -6.73 -4.37 15.54
C ARG A 173 -5.59 -3.68 14.80
N GLU A 174 -5.30 -4.09 13.57
CA GLU A 174 -4.31 -3.41 12.75
C GLU A 174 -4.81 -2.05 12.33
N ARG A 175 -6.11 -1.90 12.05
CA ARG A 175 -6.74 -0.60 11.93
C ARG A 175 -6.55 0.20 13.20
N GLU A 176 -6.84 -0.31 14.40
CA GLU A 176 -6.59 0.39 15.67
C GLU A 176 -5.12 0.77 15.83
N ARG A 177 -4.17 -0.10 15.47
CA ARG A 177 -2.73 0.24 15.49
C ARG A 177 -2.40 1.33 14.49
N MET A 178 -2.98 1.28 13.29
CA MET A 178 -2.90 2.33 12.27
C MET A 178 -3.46 3.64 12.81
N LEU A 179 -4.66 3.60 13.39
CA LEU A 179 -5.37 4.75 13.95
C LEU A 179 -4.65 5.31 15.18
N CYS A 180 -4.04 4.47 16.02
CA CYS A 180 -3.15 4.92 17.10
C CYS A 180 -1.91 5.59 16.53
N ALA A 181 -1.26 4.97 15.53
CA ALA A 181 -0.08 5.54 14.88
C ALA A 181 -0.38 6.89 14.21
N PHE A 182 -1.58 7.05 13.63
CA PHE A 182 -2.04 8.32 13.06
C PHE A 182 -2.53 9.33 14.10
N GLY A 183 -3.30 8.87 15.10
CA GLY A 183 -3.86 9.70 16.17
C GLY A 183 -2.79 10.31 17.08
N HIS A 184 -1.64 9.66 17.20
CA HIS A 184 -0.46 10.23 17.85
C HIS A 184 0.43 11.04 16.90
N GLY A 185 0.12 11.11 15.59
CA GLY A 185 0.87 11.88 14.59
C GLY A 185 2.20 11.26 14.15
N TRP A 186 2.40 9.96 14.35
CA TRP A 186 3.70 9.32 14.12
C TRP A 186 4.02 9.12 12.64
N TYR A 187 2.99 9.04 11.79
CA TYR A 187 3.13 8.87 10.35
C TYR A 187 2.30 9.92 9.61
N PRO A 188 2.86 11.11 9.37
CA PRO A 188 2.18 12.16 8.63
C PRO A 188 1.88 11.80 7.17
N MET A 189 2.49 10.78 6.58
CA MET A 189 2.14 10.30 5.23
C MET A 189 1.65 8.86 5.24
N LEU A 190 0.62 8.58 4.43
CA LEU A 190 0.13 7.23 4.17
C LEU A 190 0.16 6.96 2.66
N VAL A 191 0.86 5.90 2.25
CA VAL A 191 0.85 5.39 0.89
C VAL A 191 0.17 4.02 0.88
N THR A 192 -0.94 3.91 0.15
CA THR A 192 -1.59 2.62 -0.10
C THR A 192 -1.19 2.10 -1.46
N LEU A 193 -0.60 0.91 -1.48
CA LEU A 193 -0.23 0.16 -2.67
C LEU A 193 -1.31 -0.89 -2.88
N LYS A 194 -1.98 -0.87 -4.04
CA LYS A 194 -3.02 -1.84 -4.37
C LYS A 194 -2.81 -2.46 -5.73
N VAL A 195 -3.04 -3.77 -5.78
CA VAL A 195 -3.20 -4.52 -7.03
C VAL A 195 -4.51 -5.28 -6.90
N LYS A 196 -5.60 -4.69 -7.39
CA LYS A 196 -6.87 -5.42 -7.48
C LYS A 196 -6.98 -5.97 -8.89
N THR A 197 -6.68 -7.26 -9.06
CA THR A 197 -6.96 -7.97 -10.31
C THR A 197 -8.42 -7.75 -10.68
N MET A 198 -8.66 -7.12 -11.84
CA MET A 198 -10.00 -7.08 -12.41
C MET A 198 -10.41 -8.52 -12.67
N ASN A 199 -11.41 -9.00 -11.94
CA ASN A 199 -12.18 -10.14 -12.38
C ASN A 199 -13.01 -9.71 -13.60
N LEU A 200 -12.35 -9.59 -14.76
CA LEU A 200 -13.00 -9.64 -16.05
C LEU A 200 -13.18 -11.12 -16.32
N LYS A 201 -14.43 -11.60 -16.25
CA LYS A 201 -14.80 -12.94 -16.74
C LYS A 201 -14.15 -13.18 -18.10
N GLY A 202 -13.18 -14.09 -18.15
CA GLY A 202 -12.65 -14.62 -19.41
C GLY A 202 -11.12 -14.77 -19.46
N ARG A 203 -10.61 -15.82 -18.80
CA ARG A 203 -9.34 -16.55 -19.04
C ARG A 203 -8.09 -15.74 -19.42
N LEU A 204 -7.04 -15.90 -18.62
CA LEU A 204 -5.75 -16.39 -19.11
C LEU A 204 -5.06 -17.24 -18.01
N SER A 205 -4.30 -18.21 -18.51
CA SER A 205 -3.89 -19.51 -17.96
C SER A 205 -2.95 -19.49 -16.73
N PRO A 206 -2.83 -20.62 -15.99
CA PRO A 206 -1.88 -20.74 -14.90
C PRO A 206 -0.46 -20.82 -15.45
N CYS A 207 0.41 -19.88 -15.05
CA CYS A 207 1.84 -20.13 -15.07
C CYS A 207 2.14 -21.12 -13.92
N LEU A 208 1.88 -22.41 -14.18
CA LEU A 208 2.57 -23.50 -13.52
C LEU A 208 4.06 -23.34 -13.82
N HIS A 209 4.87 -23.18 -12.78
CA HIS A 209 6.22 -23.72 -12.79
C HIS A 209 6.45 -24.48 -11.50
N ASN A 210 6.72 -25.78 -11.69
CA ASN A 210 7.19 -26.72 -10.70
C ASN A 210 8.45 -26.21 -9.99
N GLY A 211 8.57 -26.47 -8.69
CA GLY A 211 9.85 -26.40 -8.00
C GLY A 211 9.69 -26.09 -6.51
N SER A 212 9.81 -27.13 -5.67
CA SER A 212 10.04 -27.15 -4.22
C SER A 212 9.64 -25.96 -3.36
N LEU A 213 8.70 -26.22 -2.43
CA LEU A 213 8.58 -25.45 -1.19
C LEU A 213 9.90 -25.52 -0.41
N HIS A 214 10.67 -24.45 -0.43
CA HIS A 214 11.55 -24.10 0.68
C HIS A 214 10.92 -22.94 1.44
N SER A 215 10.75 -23.12 2.75
CA SER A 215 10.43 -22.06 3.70
C SER A 215 11.43 -20.92 3.52
N ALA A 216 10.97 -19.79 2.98
CA ALA A 216 11.80 -18.61 2.80
C ALA A 216 12.07 -17.96 4.17
N HIS A 217 13.18 -18.33 4.80
CA HIS A 217 13.92 -17.44 5.67
C HIS A 217 14.69 -16.47 4.77
N ALA A 218 14.39 -15.17 4.86
CA ALA A 218 15.25 -14.14 4.30
C ALA A 218 16.55 -14.12 5.14
N ILE A 219 17.53 -14.93 4.76
CA ILE A 219 18.90 -14.84 5.28
C ILE A 219 19.58 -13.73 4.48
N LEU A 220 19.82 -12.60 5.12
CA LEU A 220 20.75 -11.58 4.62
C LEU A 220 22.19 -12.10 4.80
N PRO A 221 23.12 -11.81 3.87
CA PRO A 221 24.50 -12.29 4.00
C PRO A 221 25.16 -11.67 5.23
N GLY A 222 25.65 -12.55 6.11
CA GLY A 222 26.37 -12.18 7.32
C GLY A 222 27.65 -11.42 7.00
N GLY A 223 27.86 -10.32 7.73
CA GLY A 223 29.10 -9.58 7.77
C GLY A 223 30.21 -10.43 8.40
N VAL A 224 31.38 -10.30 7.81
CA VAL A 224 32.66 -10.87 8.23
C VAL A 224 33.07 -10.28 9.59
N HIS A 225 33.43 -11.15 10.54
CA HIS A 225 34.56 -10.99 11.43
C HIS A 225 35.04 -12.35 11.93
#